data_AF-A0A2R3MW97-F1
#
_entry.id   AF-A0A2R3MW97-F1
#
_cell.length_a   1.000
_cell.length_b   1.000
_cell.length_c   1.000
_cell.angle_alpha   90.00
_cell.angle_beta   90.00
_cell.angle_gamma   90.00
#
_symmetry.space_group_name_H-M   'P 1'
#
loop_
_entity.id
_entity.type
_entity.pdbx_description
1 polymer ?
#
loop_
_entity_poly.entity_id
_entity_poly.type
_entity_poly.pdbx_seq_one_letter_code
_entity_poly.pdbx_strand_id
1 'polypeptide(L)'
;MNKFEIRKLSSDKTMDDYDVFIDGKVFSQILNEQKKVSLPENNLETFDDLCFAWSKGLDFWGDVRFVWNLINRKKAIVPILMCPDDLDFSCVVLVVEVEKTENTIIWKRAGYVCEEDYNLDEEKQKGILYTEHYSDRDWEKYGDNIALAKVDSDEWLQWIVENWDEEVFRRLMNYTLPKYEIAGNIIWFADLEFVFDSYQYEMVIDEYWKRQTLLELNCYTDRTMTFTDCVKMIKKLTRDGEEKYEEHLKDYREVLLHVYASDEVGSRLFELLQKNEDVLLIEIYCKVIELMWKYGTDEVVNVVDVTLLERLSDDVTVWNRLGEHISVEFKEYINNDLLRSNVAMCGVLPMK
;
A
#
# COMPACT_ATOMS: atom_id res chain seq x y z
N MET A 1 -26.49 -11.36 -2.01
CA MET A 1 -25.21 -10.87 -1.48
C MET A 1 -25.29 -9.36 -1.50
N ASN A 2 -24.79 -8.72 -0.46
CA ASN A 2 -24.71 -7.27 -0.38
C ASN A 2 -23.73 -6.76 -1.45
N LYS A 3 -23.97 -5.56 -1.94
CA LYS A 3 -23.08 -4.88 -2.88
C LYS A 3 -22.07 -4.06 -2.07
N PHE A 4 -20.78 -4.36 -2.23
CA PHE A 4 -19.68 -3.62 -1.64
C PHE A 4 -19.09 -2.65 -2.67
N GLU A 5 -18.87 -1.40 -2.29
CA GLU A 5 -18.26 -0.39 -3.15
C GLU A 5 -17.38 0.54 -2.31
N ILE A 6 -16.27 1.02 -2.88
CA ILE A 6 -15.46 2.10 -2.30
C ILE A 6 -15.55 3.26 -3.29
N ARG A 7 -16.00 4.43 -2.83
CA ARG A 7 -16.26 5.58 -3.72
C ARG A 7 -15.71 6.86 -3.12
N LYS A 8 -15.27 7.76 -3.99
CA LYS A 8 -14.91 9.12 -3.60
C LYS A 8 -16.17 9.90 -3.19
N LEU A 9 -16.16 10.51 -2.02
CA LEU A 9 -17.11 11.47 -1.51
C LEU A 9 -17.00 12.76 -2.32
N SER A 10 -18.12 13.42 -2.54
CA SER A 10 -18.22 14.61 -3.40
C SER A 10 -17.78 15.91 -2.71
N SER A 11 -17.43 15.87 -1.42
CA SER A 11 -17.03 17.04 -0.62
C SER A 11 -15.53 17.02 -0.38
N ASP A 12 -14.85 18.16 -0.59
CA ASP A 12 -13.42 18.39 -0.35
C ASP A 12 -13.02 18.22 1.14
N LYS A 13 -13.03 17.00 1.68
CA LYS A 13 -12.55 16.69 3.04
C LYS A 13 -11.20 15.95 2.92
N THR A 14 -10.13 16.73 2.81
CA THR A 14 -8.70 16.31 2.87
C THR A 14 -8.33 15.14 1.94
N MET A 15 -7.08 14.66 2.00
CA MET A 15 -6.40 13.95 0.90
C MET A 15 -6.94 12.55 0.57
N ASP A 16 -7.99 12.07 1.25
CA ASP A 16 -8.59 10.75 1.05
C ASP A 16 -10.12 10.76 1.23
N ASP A 17 -10.82 11.39 0.30
CA ASP A 17 -12.28 11.45 0.26
C ASP A 17 -12.95 10.07 0.02
N TYR A 18 -12.32 8.90 0.18
CA TYR A 18 -12.99 7.62 -0.09
C TYR A 18 -13.78 7.11 1.11
N ASP A 19 -14.96 6.55 0.83
CA ASP A 19 -15.78 5.89 1.84
C ASP A 19 -16.35 4.56 1.32
N VAL A 20 -16.75 3.71 2.26
CA VAL A 20 -17.34 2.41 2.01
C VAL A 20 -18.85 2.56 1.86
N PHE A 21 -19.38 1.96 0.80
CA PHE A 21 -20.80 1.85 0.55
C PHE A 21 -21.22 0.39 0.58
N ILE A 22 -22.27 0.09 1.34
CA ILE A 22 -22.92 -1.21 1.36
C ILE A 22 -24.36 -1.03 0.92
N ASP A 23 -24.74 -1.70 -0.16
CA ASP A 23 -26.06 -1.56 -0.81
C ASP A 23 -26.45 -0.10 -1.10
N GLY A 24 -25.45 0.73 -1.41
CA GLY A 24 -25.62 2.15 -1.75
C GLY A 24 -25.72 3.10 -0.55
N LYS A 25 -25.67 2.61 0.69
CA LYS A 25 -25.58 3.43 1.91
C LYS A 25 -24.14 3.56 2.39
N VAL A 26 -23.77 4.73 2.89
CA VAL A 26 -22.46 4.99 3.50
C VAL A 26 -22.32 4.16 4.77
N PHE A 27 -21.16 3.52 4.97
CA PHE A 27 -20.97 2.58 6.07
C PHE A 27 -21.03 3.22 7.45
N SER A 28 -20.44 4.41 7.63
CA SER A 28 -20.55 5.19 8.87
C SER A 28 -22.01 5.44 9.29
N GLN A 29 -22.88 5.77 8.33
CA GLN A 29 -24.32 5.95 8.57
C GLN A 29 -25.02 4.65 8.99
N ILE A 30 -24.67 3.52 8.35
CA ILE A 30 -25.17 2.20 8.76
C ILE A 30 -24.78 1.91 10.21
N LEU A 31 -23.53 2.19 10.59
CA LEU A 31 -23.05 1.98 11.95
C LEU A 31 -23.78 2.88 12.96
N ASN A 32 -24.05 4.14 12.61
CA ASN A 32 -24.86 5.04 13.45
C ASN A 32 -26.28 4.51 13.67
N GLU A 33 -26.94 4.00 12.62
CA GLU A 33 -28.27 3.38 12.69
C GLU A 33 -28.29 2.12 13.58
N GLN A 34 -27.18 1.36 13.60
CA GLN A 34 -27.10 0.06 14.26
C GLN A 34 -26.40 0.08 15.62
N LYS A 35 -25.94 1.24 16.10
CA LYS A 35 -25.26 1.39 17.39
C LYS A 35 -26.18 1.00 18.55
N LYS A 36 -25.91 -0.14 19.18
CA LYS A 36 -26.72 -0.70 20.29
C LYS A 36 -26.25 -0.27 21.68
N VAL A 37 -25.04 0.26 21.80
CA VAL A 37 -24.41 0.61 23.08
C VAL A 37 -23.72 1.96 23.01
N SER A 38 -23.63 2.62 24.16
CA SER A 38 -22.78 3.79 24.34
C SER A 38 -21.31 3.38 24.38
N LEU A 39 -20.43 4.19 23.78
CA LEU A 39 -18.99 3.94 23.74
C LEU A 39 -18.27 4.79 24.82
N PRO A 40 -17.12 4.32 25.35
CA PRO A 40 -16.32 5.06 26.32
C PRO A 40 -15.52 6.18 25.63
N GLU A 41 -15.53 7.36 26.25
CA GLU A 41 -14.83 8.61 25.88
C GLU A 41 -15.43 9.51 24.76
N ASN A 42 -15.62 10.78 25.15
CA ASN A 42 -15.79 12.02 24.37
C ASN A 42 -16.58 12.00 23.04
N ASN A 43 -17.92 11.93 23.12
CA ASN A 43 -18.82 12.54 22.13
C ASN A 43 -18.65 12.12 20.64
N LEU A 44 -18.25 10.88 20.33
CA LEU A 44 -18.61 10.32 19.02
C LEU A 44 -20.12 10.05 19.00
N GLU A 45 -20.89 11.13 18.92
CA GLU A 45 -22.34 11.11 18.69
C GLU A 45 -22.62 10.37 17.37
N THR A 46 -21.74 10.58 16.39
CA THR A 46 -21.79 9.95 15.07
C THR A 46 -20.41 9.49 14.63
N PHE A 47 -20.37 8.54 13.70
CA PHE A 47 -19.17 8.08 13.02
C PHE A 47 -18.91 8.79 11.68
N ASP A 48 -19.64 9.87 11.38
CA ASP A 48 -19.65 10.51 10.06
C ASP A 48 -18.36 11.29 9.74
N ASP A 49 -17.57 11.60 10.77
CA ASP A 49 -16.30 12.31 10.64
C ASP A 49 -15.07 11.39 10.71
N LEU A 50 -15.26 10.08 10.85
CA LEU A 50 -14.16 9.12 10.76
C LEU A 50 -13.74 8.90 9.31
N CYS A 51 -12.45 8.68 9.07
CA CYS A 51 -11.90 8.40 7.75
C CYS A 51 -11.74 6.89 7.51
N PHE A 52 -11.66 6.51 6.24
CA PHE A 52 -11.51 5.12 5.82
C PHE A 52 -10.08 4.60 6.09
N ALA A 53 -9.97 3.53 6.86
CA ALA A 53 -8.71 3.03 7.39
C ALA A 53 -7.83 2.27 6.38
N TRP A 54 -8.26 2.09 5.13
CA TRP A 54 -7.54 1.26 4.12
C TRP A 54 -6.69 2.08 3.14
N SER A 55 -6.60 3.39 3.38
CA SER A 55 -5.86 4.32 2.54
C SER A 55 -4.36 4.00 2.47
N LYS A 56 -3.72 4.40 1.35
CA LYS A 56 -2.26 4.49 1.26
C LYS A 56 -1.70 5.79 1.86
N GLY A 57 -2.57 6.74 2.18
CA GLY A 57 -2.25 8.02 2.83
C GLY A 57 -2.14 7.97 4.36
N LEU A 58 -2.08 6.78 4.96
CA LEU A 58 -1.73 6.62 6.38
C LEU A 58 -0.31 7.14 6.66
N ASP A 59 -0.02 7.50 7.91
CA ASP A 59 1.20 8.23 8.26
C ASP A 59 2.49 7.50 7.84
N PHE A 60 2.53 6.18 8.00
CA PHE A 60 3.66 5.36 7.58
C PHE A 60 3.25 4.17 6.73
N TRP A 61 4.20 3.67 5.93
CA TRP A 61 3.94 2.48 5.11
C TRP A 61 3.75 1.23 5.98
N GLY A 62 4.29 1.23 7.20
CA GLY A 62 4.03 0.18 8.19
C GLY A 62 2.55 0.04 8.55
N ASP A 63 1.83 1.16 8.65
CA ASP A 63 0.38 1.22 8.90
C ASP A 63 -0.41 0.61 7.74
N VAL A 64 -0.05 0.99 6.51
CA VAL A 64 -0.65 0.43 5.29
C VAL A 64 -0.41 -1.08 5.24
N ARG A 65 0.83 -1.54 5.46
CA ARG A 65 1.16 -2.97 5.48
C ARG A 65 0.35 -3.72 6.53
N PHE A 66 0.16 -3.14 7.70
CA PHE A 66 -0.61 -3.74 8.79
C PHE A 66 -2.05 -4.00 8.38
N VAL A 67 -2.76 -2.98 7.92
CA VAL A 67 -4.17 -3.10 7.51
C VAL A 67 -4.32 -4.09 6.36
N TRP A 68 -3.48 -3.98 5.34
CA TRP A 68 -3.56 -4.84 4.16
C TRP A 68 -3.16 -6.29 4.45
N ASN A 69 -2.29 -6.52 5.44
CA ASN A 69 -2.06 -7.86 5.98
C ASN A 69 -3.36 -8.45 6.55
N LEU A 70 -4.11 -7.69 7.36
CA LEU A 70 -5.36 -8.14 7.97
C LEU A 70 -6.47 -8.35 6.94
N ILE A 71 -6.61 -7.45 5.97
CA ILE A 71 -7.56 -7.58 4.86
C ILE A 71 -7.34 -8.90 4.13
N ASN A 72 -6.09 -9.34 3.93
CA ASN A 72 -5.77 -10.55 3.18
C ASN A 72 -5.98 -11.85 3.97
N ARG A 73 -6.17 -11.79 5.30
CA ARG A 73 -6.39 -13.00 6.11
C ARG A 73 -7.76 -13.64 5.83
N LYS A 74 -7.81 -14.97 6.00
CA LYS A 74 -9.06 -15.73 5.92
C LYS A 74 -10.05 -15.35 7.03
N LYS A 75 -9.54 -15.06 8.23
CA LYS A 75 -10.32 -14.57 9.35
C LYS A 75 -9.49 -13.55 10.12
N ALA A 76 -10.04 -12.35 10.32
CA ALA A 76 -9.38 -11.29 11.05
C ALA A 76 -10.38 -10.27 11.58
N ILE A 77 -9.96 -9.53 12.60
CA ILE A 77 -10.56 -8.25 12.94
C ILE A 77 -9.82 -7.19 12.13
N VAL A 78 -10.54 -6.42 11.31
CA VAL A 78 -9.95 -5.49 10.34
C VAL A 78 -10.36 -4.07 10.70
N PRO A 79 -9.41 -3.13 10.92
CA PRO A 79 -9.72 -1.70 11.02
C PRO A 79 -10.49 -1.23 9.80
N ILE A 80 -11.53 -0.43 9.95
CA ILE A 80 -12.36 0.02 8.82
C ILE A 80 -12.56 1.53 8.81
N LEU A 81 -12.76 2.13 9.98
CA LEU A 81 -12.84 3.58 10.13
C LEU A 81 -11.91 3.99 11.27
N MET A 82 -11.29 5.16 11.14
CA MET A 82 -10.38 5.68 12.16
C MET A 82 -10.49 7.19 12.31
N CYS A 83 -9.91 7.71 13.38
CA CYS A 83 -9.82 9.15 13.60
C CYS A 83 -9.02 9.81 12.46
N PRO A 84 -9.51 10.92 11.87
CA PRO A 84 -8.74 11.66 10.87
C PRO A 84 -7.63 12.52 11.49
N ASP A 85 -7.65 12.76 12.81
CA ASP A 85 -6.65 13.58 13.50
C ASP A 85 -5.30 12.85 13.61
N ASP A 86 -5.33 11.51 13.80
CA ASP A 86 -4.17 10.65 13.97
C ASP A 86 -4.30 9.43 13.02
N LEU A 87 -3.50 9.39 11.94
CA LEU A 87 -3.58 8.38 10.87
C LEU A 87 -2.70 7.15 11.15
N ASP A 88 -2.54 6.78 12.42
CA ASP A 88 -1.59 5.77 12.94
C ASP A 88 -2.22 4.74 13.93
N PHE A 89 -3.55 4.67 13.98
CA PHE A 89 -4.33 3.78 14.86
C PHE A 89 -4.21 4.01 16.38
N SER A 90 -3.58 5.11 16.81
CA SER A 90 -3.40 5.41 18.24
C SER A 90 -4.65 6.00 18.92
N CYS A 91 -5.59 6.52 18.13
CA CYS A 91 -6.81 7.19 18.59
C CYS A 91 -8.04 6.28 18.41
N VAL A 92 -9.12 6.82 17.86
CA VAL A 92 -10.35 6.06 17.60
C VAL A 92 -10.14 5.12 16.43
N VAL A 93 -10.39 3.83 16.66
CA VAL A 93 -10.41 2.80 15.61
C VAL A 93 -11.67 1.97 15.73
N LEU A 94 -12.45 1.97 14.64
CA LEU A 94 -13.54 1.03 14.44
C LEU A 94 -13.05 -0.15 13.61
N VAL A 95 -13.49 -1.34 14.00
CA VAL A 95 -13.09 -2.60 13.37
C VAL A 95 -14.30 -3.41 12.96
N VAL A 96 -14.11 -4.31 11.99
CA VAL A 96 -15.09 -5.32 11.58
C VAL A 96 -14.52 -6.72 11.73
N GLU A 97 -15.32 -7.66 12.24
CA GLU A 97 -14.98 -9.09 12.21
C GLU A 97 -15.25 -9.66 10.82
N VAL A 98 -14.18 -10.01 10.10
CA VAL A 98 -14.22 -10.50 8.72
C VAL A 98 -13.91 -12.00 8.68
N GLU A 99 -14.73 -12.75 7.96
CA GLU A 99 -14.48 -14.15 7.61
C GLU A 99 -14.63 -14.37 6.10
N LYS A 100 -13.63 -14.97 5.48
CA LYS A 100 -13.59 -15.29 4.05
C LYS A 100 -13.73 -16.78 3.83
N THR A 101 -14.58 -17.12 2.87
CA THR A 101 -14.68 -18.44 2.25
C THR A 101 -14.21 -18.35 0.79
N GLU A 102 -14.27 -19.45 0.04
CA GLU A 102 -13.92 -19.45 -1.38
C GLU A 102 -14.78 -18.46 -2.20
N ASN A 103 -16.08 -18.39 -1.90
CA ASN A 103 -17.04 -17.63 -2.69
C ASN A 103 -17.61 -16.40 -1.97
N THR A 104 -17.36 -16.26 -0.67
CA THR A 104 -18.02 -15.23 0.14
C THR A 104 -17.07 -14.54 1.10
N ILE A 105 -17.31 -13.25 1.34
CA ILE A 105 -16.70 -12.49 2.42
C ILE A 105 -17.82 -12.03 3.35
N ILE A 106 -17.68 -12.29 4.64
CA ILE A 106 -18.70 -12.02 5.65
C ILE A 106 -18.16 -11.01 6.63
N TRP A 107 -18.87 -9.89 6.82
CA TRP A 107 -18.63 -8.97 7.93
C TRP A 107 -19.69 -9.24 8.99
N LYS A 108 -19.28 -9.80 10.12
CA LYS A 108 -20.21 -10.30 11.14
C LYS A 108 -20.74 -9.19 12.03
N ARG A 109 -19.84 -8.38 12.56
CA ARG A 109 -20.11 -7.34 13.55
C ARG A 109 -19.07 -6.24 13.50
N ALA A 110 -19.44 -5.06 13.97
CA ALA A 110 -18.54 -3.92 14.13
C ALA A 110 -18.31 -3.61 15.61
N GLY A 111 -17.08 -3.18 15.89
CA GLY A 111 -16.63 -2.90 17.24
C GLY A 111 -15.72 -1.68 17.32
N TYR A 112 -15.63 -1.15 18.53
CA TYR A 112 -14.74 -0.06 18.90
C TYR A 112 -13.57 -0.65 19.68
N VAL A 113 -12.33 -0.31 19.31
CA VAL A 113 -11.12 -0.76 20.01
C VAL A 113 -10.92 0.09 21.27
N CYS A 114 -10.77 -0.55 22.42
CA CYS A 114 -10.45 0.11 23.68
C CYS A 114 -8.94 0.28 23.83
N GLU A 115 -8.50 1.51 24.10
CA GLU A 115 -7.08 1.85 24.33
C GLU A 115 -6.76 2.16 25.81
N GLU A 116 -7.63 1.77 26.74
CA GLU A 116 -7.47 2.07 28.18
C GLU A 116 -6.14 1.57 28.78
N ASP A 117 -5.57 0.50 28.22
CA ASP A 117 -4.33 -0.13 28.66
C ASP A 117 -3.12 0.18 27.75
N TYR A 118 -3.18 1.27 26.96
CA TYR A 118 -2.04 1.65 26.11
C TYR A 118 -0.77 1.95 26.93
N ASN A 119 0.34 1.37 26.49
CA ASN A 119 1.66 1.49 27.12
C ASN A 119 2.75 1.57 26.04
N LEU A 120 3.26 2.79 25.85
CA LEU A 120 4.32 3.08 24.88
C LEU A 120 5.62 2.30 25.14
N ASP A 121 6.01 2.10 26.40
CA ASP A 121 7.25 1.38 26.73
C ASP A 121 7.14 -0.11 26.37
N GLU A 122 5.95 -0.69 26.53
CA GLU A 122 5.68 -2.05 26.08
C GLU A 122 5.63 -2.13 24.54
N GLU A 123 4.95 -1.20 23.88
CA GLU A 123 4.86 -1.15 22.43
C GLU A 123 6.25 -1.10 21.77
N LYS A 124 7.16 -0.23 22.27
CA LYS A 124 8.55 -0.17 21.79
C LYS A 124 9.26 -1.52 21.87
N GLN A 125 8.98 -2.32 22.91
CA GLN A 125 9.56 -3.66 23.07
C GLN A 125 8.97 -4.70 22.11
N LYS A 126 7.84 -4.39 21.46
CA LYS A 126 7.17 -5.25 20.47
C LYS A 126 7.56 -4.96 19.02
N GLY A 127 8.45 -3.99 18.79
CA GLY A 127 9.03 -3.70 17.47
C GLY A 127 10.10 -4.70 17.02
N ILE A 128 11.14 -4.20 16.34
CA ILE A 128 12.25 -4.99 15.80
C ILE A 128 13.00 -5.79 16.87
N LEU A 129 13.01 -5.32 18.11
CA LEU A 129 13.72 -6.00 19.20
C LEU A 129 12.92 -7.17 19.81
N TYR A 130 11.70 -7.42 19.33
CA TYR A 130 10.89 -8.56 19.79
C TYR A 130 11.30 -9.87 19.11
N THR A 131 12.48 -10.36 19.49
CA THR A 131 13.14 -11.52 18.85
C THR A 131 12.42 -12.86 19.06
N GLU A 132 11.52 -12.96 20.04
CA GLU A 132 10.66 -14.16 20.21
C GLU A 132 9.76 -14.43 19.00
N HIS A 133 9.46 -13.40 18.22
CA HIS A 133 8.64 -13.47 16.99
C HIS A 133 9.48 -13.53 15.71
N TYR A 134 10.80 -13.65 15.81
CA TYR A 134 11.65 -13.77 14.63
C TYR A 134 11.44 -15.13 13.94
N SER A 135 11.17 -15.08 12.65
CA SER A 135 11.36 -16.20 11.75
C SER A 135 12.85 -16.48 11.49
N ASP A 136 13.18 -17.63 10.91
CA ASP A 136 14.55 -17.93 10.45
C ASP A 136 15.10 -16.84 9.53
N ARG A 137 14.21 -16.23 8.74
CA ARG A 137 14.53 -15.14 7.83
C ARG A 137 14.79 -13.82 8.56
N ASP A 138 14.05 -13.54 9.62
CA ASP A 138 14.32 -12.37 10.46
C ASP A 138 15.69 -12.49 11.12
N TRP A 139 16.07 -13.71 11.56
CA TRP A 139 17.41 -13.97 12.08
C TRP A 139 18.51 -13.73 11.03
N GLU A 140 18.31 -14.16 9.79
CA GLU A 140 19.25 -13.90 8.69
C GLU A 140 19.40 -12.40 8.41
N LYS A 141 18.30 -11.64 8.47
CA LYS A 141 18.29 -10.22 8.11
C LYS A 141 18.72 -9.29 9.24
N TYR A 142 18.38 -9.62 10.48
CA TYR A 142 18.48 -8.70 11.62
C TYR A 142 19.35 -9.23 12.77
N GLY A 143 19.67 -10.53 12.77
CA GLY A 143 20.37 -11.21 13.87
C GLY A 143 21.72 -10.58 14.21
N ASP A 144 22.49 -10.24 13.19
CA ASP A 144 23.87 -9.73 13.34
C ASP A 144 23.96 -8.19 13.32
N ASN A 145 22.84 -7.46 13.22
CA ASN A 145 22.85 -6.00 13.11
C ASN A 145 22.04 -5.24 14.16
N ILE A 146 20.91 -5.76 14.65
CA ILE A 146 20.03 -5.01 15.56
C ILE A 146 19.38 -5.88 16.64
N ALA A 147 19.30 -7.21 16.43
CA ALA A 147 18.55 -8.12 17.30
C ALA A 147 18.98 -8.11 18.78
N LEU A 148 20.23 -7.71 19.07
CA LEU A 148 20.78 -7.66 20.42
C LEU A 148 20.84 -6.24 21.03
N ALA A 149 20.38 -5.23 20.31
CA ALA A 149 20.28 -3.87 20.80
C ALA A 149 19.22 -3.76 21.92
N LYS A 150 19.12 -2.57 22.52
CA LYS A 150 18.13 -2.28 23.57
C LYS A 150 17.23 -1.15 23.12
N VAL A 151 15.98 -1.20 23.55
CA VAL A 151 15.06 -0.07 23.37
C VAL A 151 15.71 1.20 23.93
N ASP A 152 15.56 2.30 23.19
CA ASP A 152 16.14 3.61 23.47
C ASP A 152 17.70 3.66 23.50
N SER A 153 18.41 2.64 22.99
CA SER A 153 19.85 2.75 22.73
C SER A 153 20.13 3.58 21.46
N ASP A 154 21.31 4.20 21.37
CA ASP A 154 21.72 4.97 20.19
C ASP A 154 21.66 4.12 18.89
N GLU A 155 22.07 2.86 18.99
CA GLU A 155 22.01 1.88 17.89
C GLU A 155 20.57 1.63 17.42
N TRP A 156 19.64 1.44 18.35
CA TRP A 156 18.23 1.25 18.03
C TRP A 156 17.61 2.53 17.46
N LEU A 157 17.90 3.69 18.05
CA LEU A 157 17.44 4.99 17.56
C LEU A 157 17.93 5.26 16.13
N GLN A 158 19.20 4.95 15.83
CA GLN A 158 19.73 5.08 14.48
C GLN A 158 19.02 4.12 13.51
N TRP A 159 18.81 2.87 13.91
CA TRP A 159 18.17 1.87 13.05
C TRP A 159 16.71 2.24 12.72
N ILE A 160 15.92 2.68 13.71
CA ILE A 160 14.52 3.03 13.48
C ILE A 160 14.37 4.27 12.59
N VAL A 161 15.32 5.20 12.59
CA VAL A 161 15.32 6.36 11.67
C VAL A 161 15.41 5.89 10.21
N GLU A 162 16.18 4.85 9.96
CA GLU A 162 16.39 4.31 8.61
C GLU A 162 15.29 3.30 8.21
N ASN A 163 14.65 2.65 9.19
CA ASN A 163 13.76 1.49 9.00
C ASN A 163 12.40 1.65 9.69
N TRP A 164 11.91 2.88 9.83
CA TRP A 164 10.69 3.16 10.60
C TRP A 164 9.47 2.37 10.12
N ASP A 165 9.27 2.23 8.82
CA ASP A 165 8.16 1.45 8.24
C ASP A 165 8.16 -0.02 8.71
N GLU A 166 9.35 -0.61 8.92
CA GLU A 166 9.49 -1.97 9.41
C GLU A 166 9.26 -2.05 10.93
N GLU A 167 9.74 -1.06 11.67
CA GLU A 167 9.50 -0.94 13.11
C GLU A 167 8.00 -0.81 13.42
N VAL A 168 7.31 0.12 12.75
CA VAL A 168 5.87 0.36 12.91
C VAL A 168 5.08 -0.90 12.59
N PHE A 169 5.34 -1.53 11.45
CA PHE A 169 4.65 -2.76 11.07
C PHE A 169 4.79 -3.85 12.15
N ARG A 170 6.00 -4.03 12.71
CA ARG A 170 6.24 -5.02 13.77
C ARG A 170 5.50 -4.68 15.06
N ARG A 171 5.53 -3.41 15.50
CA ARG A 171 4.78 -2.97 16.67
C ARG A 171 3.29 -3.23 16.50
N LEU A 172 2.71 -2.84 15.37
CA LEU A 172 1.29 -3.08 15.10
C LEU A 172 0.96 -4.58 15.11
N MET A 173 1.81 -5.41 14.51
CA MET A 173 1.60 -6.87 14.47
C MET A 173 1.76 -7.55 15.83
N ASN A 174 2.65 -7.06 16.69
CA ASN A 174 3.03 -7.74 17.95
C ASN A 174 2.43 -7.09 19.21
N TYR A 175 1.93 -5.86 19.12
CA TYR A 175 1.33 -5.10 20.22
C TYR A 175 -0.14 -4.77 19.95
N THR A 176 -0.44 -4.16 18.79
CA THR A 176 -1.81 -3.70 18.47
C THR A 176 -2.73 -4.85 18.07
N LEU A 177 -2.30 -5.72 17.17
CA LEU A 177 -3.12 -6.86 16.70
C LEU A 177 -3.58 -7.79 17.83
N PRO A 178 -2.72 -8.18 18.81
CA PRO A 178 -3.20 -8.95 19.96
C PRO A 178 -4.36 -8.28 20.69
N LYS A 179 -4.41 -6.95 20.77
CA LYS A 179 -5.55 -6.24 21.37
C LYS A 179 -6.85 -6.49 20.59
N TYR A 180 -6.78 -6.68 19.27
CA TYR A 180 -7.96 -6.99 18.48
C TYR A 180 -8.44 -8.44 18.69
N GLU A 181 -7.55 -9.32 19.12
CA GLU A 181 -7.82 -10.75 19.28
C GLU A 181 -8.18 -11.14 20.73
N ILE A 182 -7.76 -10.34 21.72
CA ILE A 182 -8.07 -10.54 23.14
C ILE A 182 -9.52 -10.17 23.43
N ALA A 183 -10.24 -11.10 24.06
CA ALA A 183 -11.61 -10.87 24.49
C ALA A 183 -11.68 -9.74 25.55
N GLY A 184 -12.50 -8.73 25.30
CA GLY A 184 -12.71 -7.58 26.20
C GLY A 184 -12.14 -6.26 25.69
N ASN A 185 -11.18 -6.29 24.77
CA ASN A 185 -10.54 -5.10 24.22
C ASN A 185 -11.31 -4.47 23.05
N ILE A 186 -12.38 -5.13 22.59
CA ILE A 186 -13.30 -4.59 21.60
C ILE A 186 -14.70 -4.53 22.20
N ILE A 187 -15.29 -3.33 22.17
CA ILE A 187 -16.71 -3.12 22.46
C ILE A 187 -17.48 -3.32 21.17
N TRP A 188 -18.07 -4.51 21.01
CA TRP A 188 -18.94 -4.82 19.88
C TRP A 188 -20.28 -4.08 20.02
N PHE A 189 -20.58 -3.18 19.09
CA PHE A 189 -21.76 -2.31 19.19
C PHE A 189 -22.79 -2.52 18.09
N ALA A 190 -22.46 -3.24 17.02
CA ALA A 190 -23.39 -3.55 15.93
C ALA A 190 -23.18 -4.98 15.40
N ASP A 191 -24.28 -5.67 15.14
CA ASP A 191 -24.30 -6.96 14.43
C ASP A 191 -24.70 -6.68 12.97
N LEU A 192 -23.78 -6.96 12.03
CA LEU A 192 -23.90 -6.55 10.64
C LEU A 192 -24.46 -7.68 9.75
N GLU A 193 -23.84 -8.87 9.84
CA GLU A 193 -24.14 -10.05 9.01
C GLU A 193 -24.15 -9.76 7.49
N PHE A 194 -23.27 -8.86 7.02
CA PHE A 194 -23.13 -8.59 5.59
C PHE A 194 -22.39 -9.73 4.89
N VAL A 195 -22.86 -10.10 3.71
CA VAL A 195 -22.31 -11.19 2.90
C VAL A 195 -22.07 -10.71 1.47
N PHE A 196 -20.80 -10.67 1.07
CA PHE A 196 -20.33 -10.20 -0.24
C PHE A 196 -19.83 -11.35 -1.10
N ASP A 197 -19.99 -11.23 -2.41
CA ASP A 197 -19.33 -12.10 -3.38
C ASP A 197 -17.81 -11.86 -3.35
N SER A 198 -17.01 -12.92 -3.21
CA SER A 198 -15.56 -12.79 -3.03
C SER A 198 -14.89 -12.17 -4.25
N TYR A 199 -15.32 -12.51 -5.46
CA TYR A 199 -14.76 -11.98 -6.69
C TYR A 199 -15.07 -10.49 -6.86
N GLN A 200 -16.34 -10.09 -6.71
CA GLN A 200 -16.75 -8.68 -6.80
C GLN A 200 -16.09 -7.83 -5.73
N TYR A 201 -15.98 -8.34 -4.50
CA TYR A 201 -15.31 -7.64 -3.42
C TYR A 201 -13.83 -7.43 -3.76
N GLU A 202 -13.13 -8.47 -4.20
CA GLU A 202 -11.71 -8.38 -4.54
C GLU A 202 -11.45 -7.40 -5.71
N MET A 203 -12.34 -7.34 -6.70
CA MET A 203 -12.25 -6.34 -7.78
C MET A 203 -12.32 -4.91 -7.25
N VAL A 204 -13.20 -4.63 -6.28
CA VAL A 204 -13.33 -3.29 -5.68
C VAL A 204 -12.08 -2.93 -4.88
N ILE A 205 -11.52 -3.90 -4.16
CA ILE A 205 -10.31 -3.74 -3.37
C ILE A 205 -9.10 -3.46 -4.26
N ASP A 206 -8.95 -4.21 -5.35
CA ASP A 206 -7.87 -4.05 -6.33
C ASP A 206 -7.96 -2.70 -7.06
N GLU A 207 -9.16 -2.31 -7.49
CA GLU A 207 -9.43 -1.01 -8.09
C GLU A 207 -9.11 0.14 -7.12
N TYR A 208 -9.48 0.00 -5.85
CA TYR A 208 -9.16 1.00 -4.83
C TYR A 208 -7.65 1.14 -4.62
N TRP A 209 -6.92 0.03 -4.49
CA TRP A 209 -5.45 0.03 -4.39
C TRP A 209 -4.79 0.75 -5.57
N LYS A 210 -5.25 0.49 -6.79
CA LYS A 210 -4.74 1.17 -8.00
C LYS A 210 -4.99 2.67 -7.95
N ARG A 211 -6.21 3.10 -7.61
CA ARG A 211 -6.55 4.53 -7.50
C ARG A 211 -5.69 5.25 -6.46
N GLN A 212 -5.51 4.64 -5.30
CA GLN A 212 -4.66 5.15 -4.23
C GLN A 212 -3.18 5.23 -4.67
N THR A 213 -2.70 4.22 -5.40
CA THR A 213 -1.35 4.23 -5.99
C THR A 213 -1.18 5.39 -6.97
N LEU A 214 -2.13 5.59 -7.88
CA LEU A 214 -2.07 6.68 -8.84
C LEU A 214 -2.12 8.06 -8.16
N LEU A 215 -2.90 8.20 -7.08
CA LEU A 215 -2.94 9.43 -6.27
C LEU A 215 -1.57 9.71 -5.62
N GLU A 216 -0.96 8.72 -4.96
CA GLU A 216 0.38 8.84 -4.36
C GLU A 216 1.42 9.26 -5.41
N LEU A 217 1.41 8.62 -6.59
CA LEU A 217 2.33 8.94 -7.69
C LEU A 217 2.12 10.36 -8.24
N ASN A 218 0.87 10.83 -8.32
CA ASN A 218 0.58 12.20 -8.78
C ASN A 218 1.00 13.28 -7.78
N CYS A 219 1.14 12.93 -6.51
CA CYS A 219 1.66 13.83 -5.47
C CYS A 219 3.20 13.86 -5.41
N TYR A 220 3.90 13.05 -6.21
CA TYR A 220 5.37 13.08 -6.24
C TYR A 220 5.86 14.39 -6.87
N THR A 221 6.53 15.24 -6.09
CA THR A 221 7.02 16.55 -6.55
C THR A 221 8.44 16.86 -6.07
N ASP A 222 9.13 17.67 -6.89
CA ASP A 222 10.24 18.57 -6.52
C ASP A 222 11.38 18.02 -5.63
N ARG A 223 11.61 16.70 -5.66
CA ARG A 223 12.79 16.06 -5.07
C ARG A 223 13.42 15.07 -6.05
N THR A 224 14.73 14.95 -5.98
CA THR A 224 15.47 13.93 -6.73
C THR A 224 15.13 12.55 -6.17
N MET A 225 14.68 11.65 -7.04
CA MET A 225 14.43 10.25 -6.75
C MET A 225 15.76 9.51 -6.72
N THR A 226 16.19 9.15 -5.51
CA THR A 226 17.36 8.29 -5.31
C THR A 226 17.07 6.85 -5.71
N PHE A 227 18.11 6.03 -5.81
CA PHE A 227 17.98 4.57 -5.92
C PHE A 227 16.99 3.99 -4.90
N THR A 228 17.15 4.37 -3.62
CA THR A 228 16.29 3.89 -2.53
C THR A 228 14.84 4.36 -2.67
N ASP A 229 14.62 5.61 -3.09
CA ASP A 229 13.27 6.11 -3.36
C ASP A 229 12.59 5.34 -4.49
N CYS A 230 13.33 5.03 -5.57
CA CYS A 230 12.81 4.27 -6.70
C CYS A 230 12.42 2.84 -6.28
N VAL A 231 13.28 2.16 -5.51
CA VAL A 231 13.00 0.82 -4.97
C VAL A 231 11.75 0.85 -4.10
N LYS A 232 11.65 1.83 -3.19
CA LYS A 232 10.46 2.02 -2.33
C LYS A 232 9.20 2.25 -3.17
N MET A 233 9.27 3.08 -4.21
CA MET A 233 8.14 3.35 -5.11
C MET A 233 7.67 2.09 -5.83
N ILE A 234 8.58 1.33 -6.45
CA ILE A 234 8.27 0.09 -7.18
C ILE A 234 7.64 -0.94 -6.22
N LYS A 235 8.21 -1.07 -5.02
CA LYS A 235 7.72 -1.99 -3.99
C LYS A 235 6.29 -1.70 -3.53
N LYS A 236 5.85 -0.44 -3.60
CA LYS A 236 4.50 -0.03 -3.21
C LYS A 236 3.45 -0.25 -4.31
N LEU A 237 3.83 -0.62 -5.53
CA LEU A 237 2.90 -0.71 -6.66
C LEU A 237 1.86 -1.82 -6.47
N THR A 238 2.26 -2.95 -5.89
CA THR A 238 1.38 -4.10 -5.67
C THR A 238 1.31 -4.46 -4.19
N ARG A 239 0.23 -5.14 -3.80
CA ARG A 239 0.00 -5.54 -2.40
C ARG A 239 1.00 -6.58 -1.89
N ASP A 240 1.56 -7.35 -2.80
CA ASP A 240 2.61 -8.35 -2.58
C ASP A 240 4.02 -7.81 -2.83
N GLY A 241 4.18 -6.49 -3.05
CA GLY A 241 5.46 -5.92 -3.45
C GLY A 241 6.58 -6.12 -2.43
N GLU A 242 6.29 -6.21 -1.12
CA GLU A 242 7.29 -6.60 -0.12
C GLU A 242 7.78 -8.04 -0.32
N GLU A 243 6.89 -8.97 -0.65
CA GLU A 243 7.27 -10.37 -0.86
C GLU A 243 8.19 -10.49 -2.07
N LYS A 244 7.87 -9.76 -3.15
CA LYS A 244 8.68 -9.72 -4.37
C LYS A 244 10.01 -9.01 -4.19
N TYR A 245 10.04 -7.89 -3.46
CA TYR A 245 11.29 -7.21 -3.10
C TYR A 245 12.24 -8.14 -2.37
N GLU A 246 11.68 -8.98 -1.50
CA GLU A 246 12.46 -9.88 -0.67
C GLU A 246 12.86 -11.16 -1.41
N GLU A 247 12.03 -11.64 -2.34
CA GLU A 247 12.42 -12.66 -3.32
C GLU A 247 13.61 -12.18 -4.16
N HIS A 248 13.55 -10.93 -4.64
CA HIS A 248 14.66 -10.30 -5.35
C HIS A 248 15.95 -10.28 -4.50
N LEU A 249 15.87 -9.83 -3.25
CA LEU A 249 17.03 -9.83 -2.34
C LEU A 249 17.57 -11.24 -2.09
N LYS A 250 16.71 -12.25 -1.99
CA LYS A 250 17.14 -13.63 -1.80
C LYS A 250 17.92 -14.16 -3.01
N ASP A 251 17.46 -13.84 -4.21
CA ASP A 251 18.06 -14.34 -5.45
C ASP A 251 19.38 -13.63 -5.80
N TYR A 252 19.43 -12.31 -5.55
CA TYR A 252 20.56 -11.47 -5.97
C TYR A 252 21.47 -11.01 -4.82
N ARG A 253 21.07 -11.21 -3.55
CA ARG A 253 21.75 -10.73 -2.31
C ARG A 253 21.82 -9.22 -2.14
N GLU A 254 21.54 -8.48 -3.19
CA GLU A 254 21.41 -7.03 -3.21
C GLU A 254 20.32 -6.63 -4.20
N VAL A 255 19.88 -5.37 -4.13
CA VAL A 255 18.90 -4.86 -5.08
C VAL A 255 19.61 -4.50 -6.37
N LEU A 256 19.28 -5.19 -7.45
CA LEU A 256 19.72 -4.87 -8.80
C LEU A 256 18.58 -4.12 -9.47
N LEU A 257 18.60 -2.78 -9.39
CA LEU A 257 17.44 -1.97 -9.80
C LEU A 257 16.98 -2.23 -11.24
N HIS A 258 17.91 -2.47 -12.17
CA HIS A 258 17.56 -2.80 -13.55
C HIS A 258 16.77 -4.11 -13.66
N VAL A 259 17.16 -5.16 -12.93
CA VAL A 259 16.41 -6.43 -12.90
C VAL A 259 15.08 -6.24 -12.20
N TYR A 260 15.09 -5.63 -11.01
CA TYR A 260 13.88 -5.45 -10.22
C TYR A 260 12.82 -4.60 -10.95
N ALA A 261 13.23 -3.50 -11.57
CA ALA A 261 12.34 -2.68 -12.39
C ALA A 261 11.89 -3.38 -13.67
N SER A 262 12.77 -4.17 -14.31
CA SER A 262 12.39 -4.99 -15.47
C SER A 262 11.27 -5.96 -15.12
N ASP A 263 11.34 -6.62 -13.97
CA ASP A 263 10.36 -7.64 -13.59
C ASP A 263 9.06 -7.03 -13.06
N GLU A 264 9.17 -6.04 -12.18
CA GLU A 264 8.01 -5.45 -11.50
C GLU A 264 7.29 -4.36 -12.29
N VAL A 265 7.97 -3.72 -13.24
CA VAL A 265 7.41 -2.64 -14.07
C VAL A 265 7.44 -3.04 -15.55
N GLY A 266 8.62 -3.28 -16.11
CA GLY A 266 8.82 -3.46 -17.56
C GLY A 266 8.01 -4.61 -18.15
N SER A 267 8.18 -5.81 -17.60
CA SER A 267 7.51 -7.04 -18.07
C SER A 267 6.00 -6.97 -17.86
N ARG A 268 5.56 -6.44 -16.72
CA ARG A 268 4.13 -6.26 -16.42
C ARG A 268 3.47 -5.27 -17.37
N LEU A 269 4.08 -4.11 -17.56
CA LEU A 269 3.58 -3.09 -18.49
C LEU A 269 3.57 -3.61 -19.94
N PHE A 270 4.61 -4.35 -20.35
CA PHE A 270 4.66 -4.97 -21.68
C PHE A 270 3.45 -5.88 -21.91
N GLU A 271 3.14 -6.77 -20.97
CA GLU A 271 1.98 -7.68 -21.08
C GLU A 271 0.64 -6.93 -21.14
N LEU A 272 0.47 -5.91 -20.29
CA LEU A 272 -0.73 -5.09 -20.25
C LEU A 272 -0.93 -4.32 -21.55
N LEU A 273 0.12 -3.67 -22.05
CA LEU A 273 0.10 -2.96 -23.33
C LEU A 273 -0.12 -3.92 -24.50
N GLN A 274 0.43 -5.13 -24.46
CA GLN A 274 0.24 -6.12 -25.52
C GLN A 274 -1.23 -6.56 -25.63
N LYS A 275 -1.90 -6.78 -24.49
CA LYS A 275 -3.32 -7.17 -24.44
C LYS A 275 -4.28 -5.98 -24.51
N ASN A 276 -3.80 -4.79 -24.22
CA ASN A 276 -4.59 -3.57 -24.03
C ASN A 276 -5.66 -3.75 -22.94
N GLU A 277 -5.25 -4.32 -21.82
CA GLU A 277 -6.09 -4.63 -20.66
C GLU A 277 -5.69 -3.75 -19.47
N ASP A 278 -6.68 -3.39 -18.64
CA ASP A 278 -6.48 -2.63 -17.40
C ASP A 278 -5.77 -1.27 -17.58
N VAL A 279 -6.51 -0.35 -18.21
CA VAL A 279 -6.01 1.00 -18.55
C VAL A 279 -5.48 1.74 -17.31
N LEU A 280 -6.12 1.60 -16.15
CA LEU A 280 -5.66 2.26 -14.92
C LEU A 280 -4.29 1.74 -14.49
N LEU A 281 -4.06 0.43 -14.58
CA LEU A 281 -2.76 -0.15 -14.24
C LEU A 281 -1.68 0.22 -15.27
N ILE A 282 -2.03 0.32 -16.56
CA ILE A 282 -1.15 0.86 -17.60
C ILE A 282 -0.73 2.29 -17.25
N GLU A 283 -1.68 3.15 -16.90
CA GLU A 283 -1.42 4.54 -16.50
C GLU A 283 -0.47 4.63 -15.29
N ILE A 284 -0.68 3.77 -14.28
CA ILE A 284 0.19 3.69 -13.09
C ILE A 284 1.62 3.35 -13.49
N TYR A 285 1.84 2.30 -14.28
CA TYR A 285 3.19 1.90 -14.68
C TYR A 285 3.85 2.93 -15.61
N CYS A 286 3.10 3.54 -16.52
CA CYS A 286 3.60 4.64 -17.35
C CYS A 286 4.03 5.82 -16.46
N LYS A 287 3.22 6.19 -15.47
CA LYS A 287 3.53 7.25 -14.52
C LYS A 287 4.80 6.96 -13.72
N VAL A 288 5.00 5.71 -13.28
CA VAL A 288 6.24 5.27 -12.60
C VAL A 288 7.45 5.52 -13.48
N ILE A 289 7.41 5.08 -14.74
CA ILE A 289 8.52 5.28 -15.69
C ILE A 289 8.80 6.77 -15.90
N GLU A 290 7.77 7.59 -16.03
CA GLU A 290 7.92 9.05 -16.18
C GLU A 290 8.54 9.70 -14.95
N LEU A 291 8.13 9.29 -13.74
CA LEU A 291 8.71 9.82 -12.51
C LEU A 291 10.17 9.41 -12.36
N MET A 292 10.50 8.16 -12.70
CA MET A 292 11.88 7.68 -12.74
C MET A 292 12.74 8.49 -13.72
N TRP A 293 12.22 8.78 -14.92
CA TRP A 293 12.92 9.61 -15.91
C TRP A 293 13.07 11.06 -15.46
N LYS A 294 11.98 11.66 -14.97
CA LYS A 294 11.91 13.10 -14.68
C LYS A 294 12.66 13.50 -13.41
N TYR A 295 12.60 12.65 -12.39
CA TYR A 295 13.13 12.95 -11.06
C TYR A 295 14.31 12.07 -10.66
N GLY A 296 14.59 10.99 -11.39
CA GLY A 296 15.66 10.04 -11.09
C GLY A 296 17.05 10.68 -11.05
N THR A 297 17.93 10.09 -10.24
CA THR A 297 19.38 10.23 -10.44
C THR A 297 19.79 9.61 -11.78
N ASP A 298 20.99 9.91 -12.27
CA ASP A 298 21.54 9.31 -13.50
C ASP A 298 21.43 7.78 -13.51
N GLU A 299 21.63 7.14 -12.36
CA GLU A 299 21.46 5.69 -12.20
C GLU A 299 20.00 5.23 -12.46
N VAL A 300 19.02 5.94 -11.92
CA VAL A 300 17.58 5.61 -12.09
C VAL A 300 17.12 5.91 -13.52
N VAL A 301 17.53 7.04 -14.08
CA VAL A 301 17.22 7.40 -15.48
C VAL A 301 17.84 6.39 -16.44
N ASN A 302 19.07 5.94 -16.18
CA ASN A 302 19.70 4.90 -16.99
C ASN A 302 18.87 3.60 -16.99
N VAL A 303 18.24 3.20 -15.88
CA VAL A 303 17.32 2.04 -15.86
C VAL A 303 16.11 2.28 -16.78
N VAL A 304 15.55 3.48 -16.81
CA VAL A 304 14.47 3.80 -17.74
C VAL A 304 14.93 3.64 -19.19
N ASP A 305 16.06 4.26 -19.52
CA ASP A 305 16.56 4.37 -20.89
C ASP A 305 17.01 3.03 -21.46
N VAL A 306 17.79 2.26 -20.69
CA VAL A 306 18.49 1.07 -21.18
C VAL A 306 17.85 -0.24 -20.76
N THR A 307 16.81 -0.21 -19.91
CA THR A 307 16.12 -1.43 -19.48
C THR A 307 14.65 -1.39 -19.82
N LEU A 308 13.93 -0.37 -19.33
CA LEU A 308 12.47 -0.32 -19.49
C LEU A 308 12.08 0.04 -20.92
N LEU A 309 12.61 1.15 -21.45
CA LEU A 309 12.27 1.61 -22.80
C LEU A 309 12.82 0.70 -23.90
N GLU A 310 14.03 0.15 -23.73
CA GLU A 310 14.57 -0.86 -24.64
C GLU A 310 13.59 -2.04 -24.77
N ARG A 311 13.20 -2.66 -23.64
CA ARG A 311 12.28 -3.81 -23.64
C ARG A 311 10.92 -3.46 -24.25
N LEU A 312 10.36 -2.30 -23.93
CA LEU A 312 9.05 -1.87 -24.45
C LEU A 312 9.10 -1.53 -25.95
N SER A 313 10.28 -1.20 -26.48
CA SER A 313 10.48 -0.88 -27.89
C SER A 313 10.61 -2.10 -28.81
N ASP A 314 10.83 -3.29 -28.24
CA ASP A 314 10.96 -4.56 -28.98
C ASP A 314 9.73 -4.92 -29.83
N ASP A 315 8.55 -4.43 -29.43
CA ASP A 315 7.29 -4.66 -30.13
C ASP A 315 6.65 -3.34 -30.54
N VAL A 316 6.45 -3.16 -31.85
CA VAL A 316 5.89 -1.92 -32.43
C VAL A 316 4.47 -1.61 -31.93
N THR A 317 3.68 -2.62 -31.59
CA THR A 317 2.31 -2.43 -31.06
C THR A 317 2.38 -1.92 -29.63
N VAL A 318 3.22 -2.55 -28.80
CA VAL A 318 3.47 -2.11 -27.42
C VAL A 318 4.02 -0.69 -27.40
N TRP A 319 5.02 -0.41 -28.24
CA TRP A 319 5.66 0.91 -28.34
C TRP A 319 4.68 2.03 -28.72
N ASN A 320 3.79 1.79 -29.70
CA ASN A 320 2.78 2.77 -30.08
C ASN A 320 1.76 3.01 -28.95
N ARG A 321 1.30 1.94 -28.28
CA ARG A 321 0.35 2.05 -27.17
C ARG A 321 0.97 2.75 -25.96
N LEU A 322 2.23 2.48 -25.64
CA LEU A 322 2.96 3.24 -24.62
C LEU A 322 2.88 4.74 -24.88
N GLY A 323 3.07 5.14 -26.13
CA GLY A 323 2.90 6.53 -26.57
C GLY A 323 1.52 7.09 -26.24
N GLU A 324 0.44 6.33 -26.28
CA GLU A 324 -0.89 6.86 -25.96
C GLU A 324 -1.06 7.24 -24.48
N HIS A 325 -0.20 6.73 -23.59
CA HIS A 325 -0.32 6.88 -22.13
C HIS A 325 0.74 7.75 -21.47
N ILE A 326 1.77 8.18 -22.20
CA ILE A 326 2.83 9.05 -21.66
C ILE A 326 2.68 10.51 -22.11
N SER A 327 3.21 11.42 -21.29
CA SER A 327 3.26 12.85 -21.49
C SER A 327 4.01 13.26 -22.75
N VAL A 328 3.63 14.41 -23.29
CA VAL A 328 4.29 15.00 -24.47
C VAL A 328 5.77 15.28 -24.19
N GLU A 329 6.09 15.77 -23.00
CA GLU A 329 7.47 16.08 -22.58
C GLU A 329 8.35 14.82 -22.65
N PHE A 330 7.87 13.69 -22.10
CA PHE A 330 8.63 12.45 -22.12
C PHE A 330 8.76 11.86 -23.53
N LYS A 331 7.71 11.94 -24.36
CA LYS A 331 7.81 11.56 -25.79
C LYS A 331 8.85 12.37 -26.54
N GLU A 332 8.88 13.69 -26.31
CA GLU A 332 9.84 14.58 -26.97
C GLU A 332 11.27 14.21 -26.60
N TYR A 333 11.53 13.94 -25.32
CA TYR A 333 12.81 13.39 -24.86
C TYR A 333 13.17 12.08 -25.57
N ILE A 334 12.25 11.10 -25.60
CA ILE A 334 12.50 9.80 -26.24
C ILE A 334 12.89 10.01 -27.72
N ASN A 335 12.08 10.78 -28.45
CA ASN A 335 12.24 10.95 -29.90
C ASN A 335 13.45 11.79 -30.30
N ASN A 336 13.77 12.83 -29.52
CA ASN A 336 14.80 13.80 -29.89
C ASN A 336 16.16 13.45 -29.31
N ASP A 337 16.19 12.80 -28.14
CA ASP A 337 17.40 12.52 -27.39
C ASP A 337 17.68 11.01 -27.37
N LEU A 338 16.83 10.21 -26.72
CA LEU A 338 17.12 8.80 -26.44
C LEU A 338 17.30 7.96 -27.71
N LEU A 339 16.37 8.03 -28.67
CA LEU A 339 16.44 7.25 -29.92
C LEU A 339 17.65 7.61 -30.80
N ARG A 340 18.30 8.75 -30.53
CA ARG A 340 19.50 9.19 -31.26
C ARG A 340 20.79 8.82 -30.55
N SER A 341 20.76 8.62 -29.24
CA SER A 341 21.93 8.35 -28.41
C SER A 341 22.05 6.87 -28.02
N ASN A 342 20.94 6.15 -27.84
CA ASN A 342 20.93 4.75 -27.45
C ASN A 342 21.10 3.82 -28.67
N VAL A 343 22.24 3.14 -28.72
CA VAL A 343 22.60 2.22 -29.81
C VAL A 343 21.71 0.97 -29.85
N ALA A 344 21.22 0.49 -28.71
CA ALA A 344 20.36 -0.69 -28.65
C ALA A 344 18.97 -0.42 -29.27
N MET A 345 18.51 0.83 -29.21
CA MET A 345 17.27 1.29 -29.82
C MET A 345 17.45 1.77 -31.27
N CYS A 346 18.60 1.51 -31.89
CA CYS A 346 18.87 1.93 -33.26
C CYS A 346 17.90 1.26 -34.25
N GLY A 347 17.04 2.05 -34.87
CA GLY A 347 16.03 1.58 -35.83
C GLY A 347 14.62 1.49 -35.26
N VAL A 348 14.44 1.74 -33.96
CA VAL A 348 13.10 1.97 -33.38
C VAL A 348 12.50 3.23 -33.99
N LEU A 349 11.25 3.15 -34.43
CA LEU A 349 10.55 4.28 -35.02
C LEU A 349 10.19 5.32 -33.94
N PRO A 350 10.20 6.62 -34.28
CA PRO A 350 9.72 7.65 -33.37
C PRO A 350 8.31 7.34 -32.85
N MET A 351 8.13 7.53 -31.54
CA MET A 351 6.87 7.35 -30.86
C MET A 351 5.86 8.42 -31.31
N LYS A 352 4.62 8.00 -31.54
CA LYS A 352 3.55 8.86 -32.08
C LYS A 352 2.81 9.67 -31.02
#